data_AF-A0A2A2LL69-F1
#
_entry.id   AF-A0A2A2LL69-F1
#
_cell.length_a   1.000
_cell.length_b   1.000
_cell.length_c   1.000
_cell.angle_alpha   90.00
_cell.angle_beta   90.00
_cell.angle_gamma   90.00
#
_symmetry.space_group_name_H-M   'P 1'
#
loop_
_entity.id
_entity.type
_entity.pdbx_description
1 polymer ?
#
loop_
_entity_poly.entity_id
_entity_poly.type
_entity_poly.pdbx_seq_one_letter_code
_entity_poly.pdbx_strand_id
1 'polypeptide(L)'
;MGESRTESRGEKSRALLEVSFSGEAGSGFGPTLEFYTVISREFQKADLAMWYGKETTKEEDADGTSTEYIHCPFGLFPRALLPSSTPSSSLLLHFRLLGRLLAQSLSDSRLFDLPLSPGGSRKQVTKHNAKQFIQLVSFWLLSGGVSAQFHALRSGFSQLLDPSLLCIFGPAELDELFCGCGSSQSSQRNWSPTAITQAIKPDHGYSHDSPQIKWLVSQLSSFDREQQRNFVQFVTGSPRLPVGGFSALSPPLTVARKSSADDSELPSAMTCLNYLKLPPYSSSEVQSSRVLLAISHNKCFFLS
;
A
#
# COMPACT_ATOMS: atom_id res chain seq x y z
N MET A 1 -23.68 58.36 -14.84
CA MET A 1 -23.67 57.31 -15.87
C MET A 1 -22.60 57.68 -16.88
N GLY A 2 -21.44 57.03 -17.03
CA GLY A 2 -20.74 56.00 -16.29
C GLY A 2 -19.29 56.07 -16.80
N GLU A 3 -18.32 56.18 -15.89
CA GLU A 3 -16.90 56.20 -16.22
C GLU A 3 -16.47 54.81 -16.75
N SER A 4 -15.89 54.78 -17.94
CA SER A 4 -15.29 53.56 -18.50
C SER A 4 -13.78 53.59 -18.22
N ARG A 5 -13.38 53.07 -17.05
CA ARG A 5 -11.99 52.71 -16.77
C ARG A 5 -11.56 51.60 -17.73
N THR A 6 -10.71 51.93 -18.68
CA THR A 6 -9.90 50.93 -19.39
C THR A 6 -8.82 50.42 -18.45
N GLU A 7 -9.02 49.22 -17.88
CA GLU A 7 -7.97 48.47 -17.19
C GLU A 7 -6.88 48.08 -18.19
N SER A 8 -5.70 48.72 -18.08
CA SER A 8 -4.48 48.19 -18.67
C SER A 8 -4.05 46.97 -17.86
N ARG A 9 -4.41 45.79 -18.37
CA ARG A 9 -3.95 44.51 -17.84
C ARG A 9 -2.44 44.41 -18.12
N GLY A 10 -1.64 44.85 -17.15
CA GLY A 10 -0.19 44.78 -17.21
C GLY A 10 0.26 43.35 -17.53
N GLU A 11 0.89 43.16 -18.69
CA GLU A 11 1.67 41.97 -18.99
C GLU A 11 2.76 41.87 -17.92
N LYS A 12 2.66 40.86 -17.04
CA LYS A 12 3.79 40.51 -16.18
C LYS A 12 4.94 40.15 -17.11
N SER A 13 5.96 41.00 -17.15
CA SER A 13 7.24 40.70 -17.79
C SER A 13 7.69 39.31 -17.32
N ARG A 14 7.77 38.37 -18.25
CA ARG A 14 8.13 36.97 -17.98
C ARG A 14 9.63 36.96 -17.69
N ALA A 15 10.01 36.84 -16.42
CA ALA A 15 11.41 36.76 -16.04
C ALA A 15 12.00 35.45 -16.60
N LEU A 16 12.95 35.59 -17.53
CA LEU A 16 13.70 34.48 -18.08
C LEU A 16 14.77 34.09 -17.05
N LEU A 17 14.95 32.79 -16.80
CA LEU A 17 16.02 32.34 -15.91
C LEU A 17 17.37 32.61 -16.59
N GLU A 18 18.28 33.27 -15.86
CA GLU A 18 19.66 33.50 -16.27
C GLU A 18 20.60 32.89 -15.23
N VAL A 19 21.48 32.01 -15.68
CA VAL A 19 22.45 31.30 -14.85
C VAL A 19 23.86 31.75 -15.21
N SER A 20 24.73 31.82 -14.22
CA SER A 20 26.17 32.02 -14.35
C SER A 20 26.89 30.99 -13.49
N PHE A 21 27.91 30.32 -14.02
CA PHE A 21 28.73 29.39 -13.25
C PHE A 21 29.87 30.13 -12.56
N SER A 22 30.19 29.72 -11.33
CA SER A 22 31.29 30.32 -10.58
C SER A 22 32.63 29.97 -11.24
N GLY A 23 33.39 31.00 -11.63
CA GLY A 23 34.71 30.83 -12.26
C GLY A 23 34.71 30.89 -13.79
N GLU A 24 33.54 31.02 -14.42
CA GLU A 24 33.40 31.17 -15.87
C GLU A 24 33.07 32.60 -16.28
N ALA A 25 33.63 33.07 -17.40
CA ALA A 25 33.39 34.40 -17.91
C ALA A 25 32.09 34.44 -18.74
N GLY A 26 30.98 34.81 -18.10
CA GLY A 26 29.72 35.16 -18.79
C GLY A 26 28.46 34.72 -18.04
N SER A 27 27.39 35.51 -18.20
CA SER A 27 26.01 35.11 -17.89
C SER A 27 25.20 35.10 -19.18
N GLY A 28 24.07 34.36 -19.22
CA GLY A 28 23.13 34.45 -20.33
C GLY A 28 22.67 33.11 -20.89
N PHE A 29 22.39 33.10 -22.20
CA PHE A 29 21.70 32.00 -22.88
C PHE A 29 22.45 30.66 -22.82
N GLY A 30 23.77 30.68 -23.09
CA GLY A 30 24.64 29.50 -23.13
C GLY A 30 24.78 28.81 -21.77
N PRO A 31 25.28 29.48 -20.72
CA PRO A 31 25.38 28.90 -19.38
C PRO A 31 24.05 28.38 -18.84
N THR A 32 22.94 29.03 -19.20
CA THR A 32 21.60 28.55 -18.80
C THR A 32 21.18 27.27 -19.53
N LEU A 33 21.59 27.05 -20.79
CA LEU A 33 21.36 25.77 -21.47
C LEU A 33 22.18 24.65 -20.85
N GLU A 34 23.45 24.94 -20.55
CA GLU A 34 24.33 24.02 -19.85
C GLU A 34 23.78 23.65 -18.48
N PHE A 35 23.26 24.62 -17.72
CA PHE A 35 22.57 24.35 -16.46
C PHE A 35 21.44 23.33 -16.59
N TYR A 36 20.57 23.45 -17.59
CA TYR A 36 19.49 22.48 -17.80
C TYR A 36 20.01 21.08 -18.16
N THR A 37 21.08 20.99 -18.94
CA THR A 37 21.74 19.72 -19.25
C THR A 37 22.33 19.08 -17.99
N VAL A 38 23.12 19.83 -17.23
CA VAL A 38 23.77 19.37 -16.01
C VAL A 38 22.72 18.92 -14.99
N ILE A 39 21.74 19.78 -14.69
CA ILE A 39 20.75 19.47 -13.66
C ILE A 39 19.86 18.28 -14.07
N SER A 40 19.55 18.13 -15.36
CA SER A 40 18.78 16.98 -15.84
C SER A 40 19.53 15.66 -15.66
N ARG A 41 20.86 15.68 -15.71
CA ARG A 41 21.73 14.54 -15.43
C ARG A 41 21.87 14.27 -13.94
N GLU A 42 22.02 15.33 -13.13
CA GLU A 42 22.06 15.24 -11.67
C GLU A 42 20.81 14.54 -11.11
N PHE A 43 19.62 14.82 -11.65
CA PHE A 43 18.41 14.12 -11.23
C PHE A 43 18.44 12.62 -11.46
N GLN A 44 19.32 12.09 -12.33
CA GLN A 44 19.39 10.66 -12.67
C GLN A 44 20.33 9.88 -11.74
N LYS A 45 21.03 10.53 -10.80
CA LYS A 45 21.92 9.85 -9.86
C LYS A 45 21.17 8.82 -9.01
N ALA A 46 21.81 7.67 -8.80
CA ALA A 46 21.22 6.53 -8.12
C ALA A 46 20.97 6.78 -6.62
N ASP A 47 21.82 7.58 -5.98
CA ASP A 47 21.75 7.94 -4.56
C ASP A 47 20.54 8.82 -4.20
N LEU A 48 19.97 9.54 -5.17
CA LEU A 48 18.73 10.31 -4.99
C LEU A 48 17.51 9.43 -4.75
N ALA A 49 17.61 8.12 -5.07
CA ALA A 49 16.54 7.13 -4.95
C ALA A 49 15.22 7.53 -5.65
N MET A 50 15.29 8.44 -6.63
CA MET A 50 14.13 8.95 -7.35
C MET A 50 13.58 7.93 -8.35
N TRP A 51 14.45 7.15 -8.98
CA TRP A 51 14.10 6.31 -10.13
C TRP A 51 14.15 4.82 -9.80
N TYR A 52 13.28 4.07 -10.46
CA TYR A 52 13.25 2.61 -10.47
C TYR A 52 14.34 2.10 -11.42
N GLY A 53 15.20 1.23 -10.90
CA GLY A 53 16.29 0.61 -11.67
C GLY A 53 17.36 0.08 -10.73
N LYS A 54 17.99 -1.04 -11.10
CA LYS A 54 19.20 -1.55 -10.42
C LYS A 54 20.45 -1.43 -11.29
N GLU A 55 20.26 -1.24 -12.59
CA GLU A 55 21.35 -1.04 -13.54
C GLU A 55 21.83 0.41 -13.41
N THR A 56 23.07 0.55 -12.96
CA THR A 56 23.75 1.85 -12.87
C THR A 56 24.92 1.88 -13.84
N THR A 57 25.14 3.04 -14.45
CA THR A 57 26.38 3.35 -15.16
C THR A 57 27.28 4.15 -14.24
N LYS A 58 28.51 3.68 -14.07
CA LYS A 58 29.55 4.39 -13.33
C LYS A 58 30.26 5.33 -14.26
N GLU A 59 30.36 6.58 -13.86
CA GLU A 59 31.21 7.57 -14.51
C GLU A 59 32.25 8.04 -13.50
N GLU A 60 33.51 8.10 -13.93
CA GLU A 60 34.61 8.61 -13.12
C GLU A 60 34.90 10.05 -13.54
N ASP A 61 34.78 10.95 -12.56
CA ASP A 61 35.12 12.35 -12.71
C ASP A 61 36.65 12.53 -12.69
N ALA A 62 37.13 13.67 -13.20
CA ALA A 62 38.57 13.98 -13.31
C ALA A 62 39.31 14.02 -11.95
N ASP A 63 38.56 14.12 -10.86
CA ASP A 63 39.05 14.09 -9.48
C ASP A 63 39.08 12.68 -8.85
N GLY A 64 38.68 11.65 -9.61
CA GLY A 64 38.63 10.26 -9.17
C GLY A 64 37.33 9.87 -8.45
N THR A 65 36.34 10.76 -8.38
CA THR A 65 35.03 10.44 -7.81
C THR A 65 34.23 9.57 -8.78
N SER A 66 33.74 8.42 -8.31
CA SER A 66 32.85 7.56 -9.11
C SER A 66 31.40 7.86 -8.77
N THR A 67 30.65 8.34 -9.76
CA THR A 67 29.23 8.65 -9.64
C THR A 67 28.39 7.61 -10.39
N GLU A 68 27.35 7.10 -9.74
CA GLU A 68 26.42 6.14 -10.33
C GLU A 68 25.15 6.82 -10.82
N TYR A 69 24.84 6.63 -12.11
CA TYR A 69 23.62 7.11 -12.74
C TYR A 69 22.68 5.96 -13.07
N ILE A 70 21.38 6.15 -12.86
CA ILE A 70 20.37 5.16 -13.22
C ILE A 70 20.25 5.14 -14.74
N HIS A 71 20.58 4.00 -15.34
CA HIS A 71 20.33 3.76 -16.74
C HIS A 71 19.13 2.82 -16.88
N CYS A 72 18.10 3.27 -17.59
CA CYS A 72 16.95 2.45 -17.91
C CYS A 72 16.73 2.48 -19.43
N PRO A 73 16.91 1.36 -20.14
CA PRO A 73 16.75 1.32 -21.60
C PRO A 73 15.34 1.69 -22.05
N PHE A 74 14.37 1.65 -21.13
CA PHE A 74 12.98 2.02 -21.39
C PHE A 74 12.57 3.38 -20.80
N GLY A 75 13.53 4.18 -20.34
CA GLY A 75 13.29 5.47 -19.69
C GLY A 75 13.25 5.40 -18.17
N LEU A 76 13.30 6.55 -17.51
CA LEU A 76 13.31 6.75 -16.08
C LEU A 76 11.88 6.75 -15.55
N PHE A 77 11.69 6.01 -14.47
CA PHE A 77 10.39 5.85 -13.83
C PHE A 77 10.51 6.08 -12.34
N PRO A 78 9.56 6.79 -11.69
CA PRO A 78 9.65 6.99 -10.25
C PRO A 78 9.78 5.68 -9.48
N ARG A 79 10.68 5.63 -8.51
CA ARG A 79 10.85 4.48 -7.63
C ARG A 79 9.58 4.30 -6.78
N ALA A 80 8.95 3.13 -6.90
CA ALA A 80 7.82 2.78 -6.04
C ALA A 80 8.27 2.68 -4.57
N LEU A 81 7.46 3.25 -3.68
CA LEU A 81 7.63 3.11 -2.24
C LEU A 81 6.79 1.93 -1.76
N LEU A 82 7.25 1.25 -0.71
CA LEU A 82 6.47 0.22 -0.05
C LEU A 82 5.27 0.87 0.66
N PRO A 83 4.10 0.19 0.76
CA PRO A 83 2.92 0.75 1.43
C PRO A 83 3.15 1.16 2.89
N SER A 84 4.10 0.50 3.57
CA SER A 84 4.51 0.79 4.95
C SER A 84 5.60 1.86 5.07
N SER A 85 6.20 2.30 3.95
CA SER A 85 7.27 3.27 3.96
C SER A 85 6.75 4.69 3.70
N THR A 86 7.12 5.62 4.58
CA THR A 86 6.90 7.05 4.35
C THR A 86 8.01 7.60 3.45
N PRO A 87 7.69 8.40 2.41
CA PRO A 87 8.71 9.06 1.60
C PRO A 87 9.60 9.95 2.48
N SER A 88 10.91 9.94 2.24
CA SER A 88 11.81 10.88 2.91
C SER A 88 11.52 12.31 2.44
N SER A 89 11.69 13.29 3.34
CA SER A 89 11.53 14.72 3.00
C SER A 89 12.43 15.13 1.85
N SER A 90 13.66 14.59 1.78
CA SER A 90 14.61 14.85 0.69
C SER A 90 14.09 14.35 -0.65
N LEU A 91 13.53 13.14 -0.72
CA LEU A 91 12.94 12.59 -1.94
C LEU A 91 11.80 13.47 -2.47
N LEU A 92 10.91 13.92 -1.56
CA LEU A 92 9.82 14.83 -1.92
C LEU A 92 10.32 16.19 -2.38
N LEU A 93 11.40 16.71 -1.77
CA LEU A 93 12.03 17.95 -2.20
C LEU A 93 12.67 17.82 -3.57
N HIS A 94 13.34 16.71 -3.90
CA HIS A 94 13.89 16.47 -5.22
C HIS A 94 12.79 16.46 -6.30
N PHE A 95 11.68 15.74 -6.08
CA PHE A 95 10.56 15.74 -7.02
C PHE A 95 9.88 17.11 -7.14
N ARG A 96 9.78 17.87 -6.04
CA ARG A 96 9.25 19.24 -6.07
C ARG A 96 10.15 20.18 -6.87
N LEU A 97 11.47 20.06 -6.71
CA LEU A 97 12.46 20.84 -7.46
C LEU A 97 12.41 20.47 -8.94
N LEU A 98 12.40 19.17 -9.26
CA LEU A 98 12.24 18.67 -10.63
C LEU A 98 11.00 19.26 -11.30
N GLY A 99 9.84 19.24 -10.61
CA GLY A 99 8.60 19.81 -11.13
C GLY A 99 8.69 21.32 -11.42
N ARG A 100 9.37 22.10 -10.56
CA ARG A 100 9.60 23.53 -10.79
C ARG A 100 10.52 23.78 -11.99
N LEU A 101 11.60 23.02 -12.11
CA LEU A 101 12.56 23.16 -13.21
C LEU A 101 11.98 22.71 -14.56
N LEU A 102 11.14 21.67 -14.58
CA LEU A 102 10.36 21.30 -15.76
C LEU A 102 9.40 22.43 -16.17
N ALA A 103 8.69 23.03 -15.22
CA ALA A 103 7.82 24.18 -15.51
C ALA A 103 8.60 25.42 -16.00
N GLN A 104 9.80 25.65 -15.46
CA GLN A 104 10.68 26.76 -15.86
C GLN A 104 11.36 26.50 -17.20
N SER A 105 11.72 25.27 -17.55
CA SER A 105 12.25 24.96 -18.88
C SER A 105 11.20 25.19 -19.98
N LEU A 106 9.93 24.81 -19.73
CA LEU A 106 8.79 25.17 -20.58
C LEU A 106 8.53 26.69 -20.58
N SER A 107 8.65 27.29 -19.40
CA SER A 107 8.97 28.71 -19.14
C SER A 107 9.73 29.42 -20.26
N ASP A 108 10.96 28.93 -20.40
CA ASP A 108 12.02 29.54 -21.16
C ASP A 108 12.09 29.00 -22.59
N SER A 109 11.18 28.10 -22.98
CA SER A 109 11.22 27.36 -24.25
C SER A 109 12.54 26.59 -24.45
N ARG A 110 13.04 26.00 -23.37
CA ARG A 110 14.28 25.22 -23.32
C ARG A 110 13.97 23.74 -23.12
N LEU A 111 14.89 22.88 -23.55
CA LEU A 111 14.78 21.44 -23.35
C LEU A 111 15.33 21.05 -21.98
N PHE A 112 14.71 20.05 -21.38
CA PHE A 112 15.14 19.39 -20.15
C PHE A 112 15.33 17.90 -20.46
N ASP A 113 16.58 17.45 -20.57
CA ASP A 113 16.90 16.13 -21.13
C ASP A 113 16.76 15.02 -20.09
N LEU A 114 15.51 14.63 -19.82
CA LEU A 114 15.18 13.54 -18.90
C LEU A 114 14.45 12.43 -19.68
N PRO A 115 15.07 11.25 -19.87
CA PRO A 115 14.51 10.20 -20.72
C PRO A 115 13.40 9.45 -19.98
N LEU A 116 12.16 9.97 -19.96
CA LEU A 116 11.03 9.34 -19.24
C LEU A 116 10.40 8.13 -19.95
N SER A 117 10.76 7.88 -21.21
CA SER A 117 10.31 6.70 -21.99
C SER A 117 11.29 6.42 -23.15
N PRO A 118 11.32 5.21 -23.72
CA PRO A 118 12.26 4.86 -24.77
C PRO A 118 11.95 5.66 -26.04
N GLY A 119 12.93 6.45 -26.51
CA GLY A 119 12.73 7.40 -27.62
C GLY A 119 11.81 8.58 -27.29
N GLY A 120 11.28 8.67 -26.07
CA GLY A 120 10.40 9.75 -25.62
C GLY A 120 11.10 11.09 -25.42
N SER A 121 12.40 11.07 -25.14
CA SER A 121 13.23 12.30 -25.10
C SER A 121 13.16 13.11 -26.40
N ARG A 122 12.80 12.47 -27.52
CA ARG A 122 12.66 13.11 -28.85
C ARG A 122 11.21 13.43 -29.23
N LYS A 123 10.20 13.11 -28.39
CA LYS A 123 8.78 13.26 -28.72
C LYS A 123 8.08 14.16 -27.70
N GLN A 124 7.90 15.44 -28.05
CA GLN A 124 7.17 16.39 -27.20
C GLN A 124 5.70 15.98 -27.02
N VAL A 125 5.18 16.18 -25.81
CA VAL A 125 3.76 16.02 -25.53
C VAL A 125 3.00 17.23 -26.05
N THR A 126 2.00 16.98 -26.90
CA THR A 126 1.14 17.98 -27.52
C THR A 126 -0.32 17.65 -27.22
N LYS A 127 -1.22 18.61 -27.48
CA LYS A 127 -2.67 18.40 -27.35
C LYS A 127 -3.16 17.17 -28.15
N HIS A 128 -2.48 16.84 -29.26
CA HIS A 128 -2.83 15.73 -30.13
C HIS A 128 -2.34 14.36 -29.63
N ASN A 129 -1.25 14.31 -28.85
CA ASN A 129 -0.67 13.05 -28.36
C ASN A 129 -0.79 12.84 -26.84
N ALA A 130 -1.38 13.79 -26.10
CA ALA A 130 -1.58 13.69 -24.65
C ALA A 130 -2.33 12.42 -24.22
N LYS A 131 -3.35 11.99 -24.99
CA LYS A 131 -4.07 10.74 -24.71
C LYS A 131 -3.15 9.51 -24.83
N GLN A 132 -2.28 9.50 -25.83
CA GLN A 132 -1.29 8.43 -26.04
C GLN A 132 -0.28 8.42 -24.88
N PHE A 133 0.16 9.60 -24.44
CA PHE A 133 1.06 9.72 -23.29
C PHE A 133 0.44 9.14 -22.01
N ILE A 134 -0.82 9.49 -21.70
CA ILE A 134 -1.54 8.94 -20.54
C ILE A 134 -1.64 7.42 -20.64
N GLN A 135 -2.02 6.88 -21.80
CA GLN A 135 -2.12 5.43 -22.01
C GLN A 135 -0.79 4.71 -21.77
N LEU A 136 0.32 5.27 -22.26
CA LEU A 136 1.66 4.71 -22.07
C LEU A 136 2.06 4.74 -20.60
N VAL A 137 1.83 5.86 -19.90
CA VAL A 137 2.12 5.97 -18.46
C VAL A 137 1.26 5.01 -17.63
N SER A 138 -0.05 4.91 -17.92
CA SER A 138 -0.95 3.99 -17.21
C SER A 138 -0.57 2.52 -17.45
N PHE A 139 -0.33 2.12 -18.70
CA PHE A 139 0.16 0.78 -19.02
C PHE A 139 1.47 0.48 -18.29
N TRP A 140 2.37 1.45 -18.23
CA TRP A 140 3.66 1.26 -17.58
C TRP A 140 3.51 1.13 -16.06
N LEU A 141 2.76 2.01 -15.40
CA LEU A 141 2.54 1.96 -13.95
C LEU A 141 1.83 0.68 -13.50
N LEU A 142 0.88 0.18 -14.29
CA LEU A 142 -0.01 -0.91 -13.87
C LEU A 142 0.37 -2.28 -14.44
N SER A 143 1.18 -2.34 -15.50
CA SER A 143 1.47 -3.59 -16.20
C SER A 143 2.94 -3.70 -16.61
N GLY A 144 3.42 -2.77 -17.44
CA GLY A 144 4.77 -2.83 -18.01
C GLY A 144 5.87 -2.82 -16.95
N GLY A 145 5.83 -1.88 -16.01
CA GLY A 145 6.85 -1.68 -14.97
C GLY A 145 6.92 -2.78 -13.91
N VAL A 146 5.86 -3.61 -13.78
CA VAL A 146 5.78 -4.71 -12.82
C VAL A 146 5.75 -6.10 -13.49
N SER A 147 5.96 -6.15 -14.81
CA SER A 147 5.79 -7.36 -15.62
C SER A 147 6.71 -8.51 -15.17
N ALA A 148 7.96 -8.22 -14.82
CA ALA A 148 8.92 -9.23 -14.37
C ALA A 148 8.48 -9.89 -13.04
N GLN A 149 8.00 -9.08 -12.09
CA GLN A 149 7.48 -9.53 -10.80
C GLN A 149 6.22 -10.39 -11.00
N PHE A 150 5.29 -9.93 -11.83
CA PHE A 150 4.07 -10.68 -12.14
C PHE A 150 4.34 -11.97 -12.93
N HIS A 151 5.35 -11.98 -13.81
CA HIS A 151 5.77 -13.20 -14.51
C HIS A 151 6.34 -14.23 -13.54
N ALA A 152 7.20 -13.81 -12.61
CA ALA A 152 7.74 -14.70 -11.57
C ALA A 152 6.62 -15.25 -10.66
N LEU A 153 5.70 -14.38 -10.23
CA LEU A 153 4.52 -14.78 -9.44
C LEU A 153 3.66 -15.79 -10.21
N ARG A 154 3.32 -15.50 -11.47
CA ARG A 154 2.53 -16.39 -12.32
C ARG A 154 3.23 -17.72 -12.55
N SER A 155 4.54 -17.72 -12.76
CA SER A 155 5.34 -18.93 -12.92
C SER A 155 5.26 -19.83 -11.68
N GLY A 156 5.49 -19.28 -10.49
CA GLY A 156 5.35 -20.03 -9.23
C GLY A 156 3.93 -20.52 -8.98
N PHE A 157 2.93 -19.67 -9.25
CA PHE A 157 1.52 -20.04 -9.13
C PHE A 157 1.12 -21.19 -10.08
N SER A 158 1.58 -21.12 -11.34
CA SER A 158 1.27 -22.11 -12.39
C SER A 158 1.90 -23.49 -12.14
N GLN A 159 2.84 -23.61 -11.20
CA GLN A 159 3.36 -24.91 -10.77
C GLN A 159 2.34 -25.71 -9.95
N LEU A 160 1.37 -25.04 -9.33
CA LEU A 160 0.36 -25.67 -8.48
C LEU A 160 -1.05 -25.57 -9.05
N LEU A 161 -1.39 -24.46 -9.72
CA LEU A 161 -2.74 -24.21 -10.24
C LEU A 161 -2.69 -23.45 -11.58
N ASP A 162 -3.44 -23.93 -12.59
CA ASP A 162 -3.56 -23.23 -13.87
C ASP A 162 -4.31 -21.89 -13.70
N PRO A 163 -3.67 -20.73 -13.98
CA PRO A 163 -4.32 -19.42 -13.84
C PRO A 163 -5.63 -19.29 -14.62
N SER A 164 -5.82 -20.07 -15.69
CA SER A 164 -7.04 -20.07 -16.49
C SER A 164 -8.28 -20.49 -15.68
N LEU A 165 -8.09 -21.31 -14.65
CA LEU A 165 -9.17 -21.70 -13.72
C LEU A 165 -9.66 -20.54 -12.87
N LEU A 166 -8.82 -19.52 -12.66
CA LEU A 166 -9.21 -18.34 -11.89
C LEU A 166 -10.00 -17.32 -12.70
N CYS A 167 -10.03 -17.45 -14.03
CA CYS A 167 -10.74 -16.50 -14.91
C CYS A 167 -12.27 -16.57 -14.74
N ILE A 168 -12.80 -17.59 -14.08
CA ILE A 168 -14.22 -17.67 -13.73
C ILE A 168 -14.59 -16.72 -12.58
N PHE A 169 -13.60 -16.25 -11.81
CA PHE A 169 -13.80 -15.37 -10.67
C PHE A 169 -13.55 -13.91 -11.03
N GLY A 170 -14.42 -13.03 -10.53
CA GLY A 170 -14.21 -11.58 -10.56
C GLY A 170 -13.14 -11.12 -9.55
N PRO A 171 -12.64 -9.87 -9.65
CA PRO A 171 -11.61 -9.35 -8.73
C PRO A 171 -12.01 -9.42 -7.25
N ALA A 172 -13.29 -9.17 -6.92
CA ALA A 172 -13.78 -9.25 -5.55
C ALA A 172 -13.86 -10.69 -5.02
N GLU A 173 -14.16 -11.66 -5.89
CA GLU A 173 -14.19 -13.08 -5.56
C GLU A 173 -12.79 -13.64 -5.39
N LEU A 174 -11.82 -13.18 -6.20
CA LEU A 174 -10.40 -13.52 -6.03
C LEU A 174 -9.85 -12.96 -4.72
N ASP A 175 -10.24 -11.74 -4.33
CA ASP A 175 -9.88 -11.17 -3.03
C ASP A 175 -10.50 -11.98 -1.87
N GLU A 176 -11.75 -12.45 -2.02
CA GLU A 176 -12.34 -13.37 -1.03
C GLU A 176 -11.62 -14.72 -1.00
N LEU A 177 -11.25 -15.27 -2.15
CA LEU A 177 -10.55 -16.55 -2.28
C LEU A 177 -9.14 -16.52 -1.66
N PHE A 178 -8.35 -15.49 -1.97
CA PHE A 178 -6.96 -15.38 -1.53
C PHE A 178 -6.79 -14.65 -0.21
N CYS A 179 -7.57 -13.59 0.02
CA CYS A 179 -7.43 -12.72 1.17
C CYS A 179 -8.48 -12.98 2.26
N GLY A 180 -9.55 -13.74 1.99
CA GLY A 180 -10.61 -14.05 2.96
C GLY A 180 -11.39 -12.84 3.48
N CYS A 181 -11.16 -11.66 2.88
CA CYS A 181 -11.56 -10.36 3.39
C CYS A 181 -12.28 -9.55 2.31
N GLY A 182 -13.28 -10.16 1.65
CA GLY A 182 -14.13 -9.43 0.73
C GLY A 182 -14.88 -8.31 1.47
N SER A 183 -14.85 -7.10 0.90
CA SER A 183 -15.72 -5.96 1.23
C SER A 183 -17.22 -6.23 0.98
N SER A 184 -17.57 -7.48 0.66
CA SER A 184 -18.90 -7.95 0.32
C SER A 184 -19.68 -8.38 1.57
N GLN A 185 -21.00 -8.46 1.41
CA GLN A 185 -21.96 -8.92 2.42
C GLN A 185 -21.63 -10.30 3.04
N SER A 186 -20.73 -11.10 2.45
CA SER A 186 -20.35 -12.44 2.96
C SER A 186 -19.61 -12.35 4.30
N SER A 187 -18.69 -11.38 4.42
CA SER A 187 -17.94 -11.20 5.64
C SER A 187 -18.82 -10.64 6.75
N GLN A 188 -19.93 -9.96 6.46
CA GLN A 188 -20.92 -9.57 7.47
C GLN A 188 -21.85 -10.74 7.85
N ARG A 189 -22.15 -11.64 6.91
CA ARG A 189 -22.93 -12.87 7.17
C ARG A 189 -22.23 -13.82 8.12
N ASN A 190 -20.90 -13.98 8.00
CA ASN A 190 -20.10 -14.86 8.88
C ASN A 190 -20.07 -14.41 10.34
N TRP A 191 -20.26 -13.12 10.60
CA TRP A 191 -20.29 -12.54 11.95
C TRP A 191 -21.72 -12.27 12.45
N SER A 192 -22.73 -12.84 11.80
CA SER A 192 -24.11 -12.76 12.30
C SER A 192 -24.29 -13.63 13.56
N PRO A 193 -25.16 -13.23 14.50
CA PRO A 193 -25.41 -14.01 15.72
C PRO A 193 -25.81 -15.46 15.44
N THR A 194 -26.58 -15.69 14.38
CA THR A 194 -27.01 -17.02 13.94
C THR A 194 -25.85 -17.87 13.44
N ALA A 195 -24.98 -17.33 12.58
CA ALA A 195 -23.82 -18.04 12.07
C ALA A 195 -22.83 -18.40 13.19
N ILE A 196 -22.56 -17.46 14.11
CA ILE A 196 -21.65 -17.68 15.23
C ILE A 196 -22.21 -18.73 16.19
N THR A 197 -23.51 -18.66 16.51
CA THR A 197 -24.17 -19.63 17.42
C THR A 197 -24.14 -21.03 16.86
N GLN A 198 -24.36 -21.21 15.55
CA GLN A 198 -24.31 -22.52 14.90
C GLN A 198 -22.89 -23.12 14.83
N ALA A 199 -21.87 -22.27 14.80
CA ALA A 199 -20.48 -22.72 14.66
C ALA A 199 -19.75 -22.97 15.99
N ILE A 200 -20.18 -22.30 17.08
CA ILE A 200 -19.61 -22.52 18.42
C ILE A 200 -20.09 -23.88 18.95
N LYS A 201 -19.15 -24.67 19.47
CA LYS A 201 -19.44 -25.89 20.22
C LYS A 201 -19.18 -25.65 21.72
N PRO A 202 -20.22 -25.44 22.55
CA PRO A 202 -20.05 -25.33 23.99
C PRO A 202 -19.55 -26.64 24.60
N ASP A 203 -18.72 -26.56 25.64
CA ASP A 203 -18.16 -27.73 26.31
C ASP A 203 -17.85 -27.46 27.80
N HIS A 204 -17.54 -28.52 28.56
CA HIS A 204 -17.09 -28.48 29.95
C HIS A 204 -18.05 -27.70 30.90
N GLY A 205 -19.36 -27.83 30.69
CA GLY A 205 -20.37 -27.20 31.54
C GLY A 205 -20.94 -25.89 30.98
N TYR A 206 -20.58 -25.51 29.76
CA TYR A 206 -21.37 -24.58 28.95
C TYR A 206 -22.28 -25.32 27.97
N SER A 207 -23.40 -24.66 27.68
CA SER A 207 -24.39 -25.02 26.66
C SER A 207 -24.75 -23.76 25.86
N HIS A 208 -25.45 -23.91 24.73
CA HIS A 208 -25.96 -22.76 23.98
C HIS A 208 -26.91 -21.87 24.80
N ASP A 209 -27.48 -22.40 25.89
CA ASP A 209 -28.34 -21.64 26.79
C ASP A 209 -27.59 -20.83 27.84
N SER A 210 -26.30 -21.11 28.05
CA SER A 210 -25.47 -20.45 29.06
C SER A 210 -25.37 -18.94 28.75
N PRO A 211 -25.52 -18.07 29.76
CA PRO A 211 -25.49 -16.63 29.55
C PRO A 211 -24.15 -16.18 28.94
N GLN A 212 -23.03 -16.77 29.35
CA GLN A 212 -21.70 -16.45 28.82
C GLN A 212 -21.56 -16.75 27.32
N ILE A 213 -22.19 -17.83 26.84
CA ILE A 213 -22.21 -18.15 25.40
C ILE A 213 -23.06 -17.14 24.64
N LYS A 214 -24.25 -16.80 25.16
CA LYS A 214 -25.13 -15.78 24.56
C LYS A 214 -24.46 -14.39 24.52
N TRP A 215 -23.77 -14.01 25.60
CA TRP A 215 -22.98 -12.78 25.66
C TRP A 215 -21.84 -12.79 24.65
N LEU A 216 -21.13 -13.92 24.52
CA LEU A 216 -20.03 -14.04 23.56
C LEU A 216 -20.54 -13.88 22.12
N VAL A 217 -21.64 -14.55 21.76
CA VAL A 217 -22.25 -14.41 20.43
C VAL A 217 -22.64 -12.96 20.16
N SER A 218 -23.33 -12.31 21.10
CA SER A 218 -23.75 -10.91 20.97
C SER A 218 -22.54 -9.99 20.81
N GLN A 219 -21.50 -10.21 21.60
CA GLN A 219 -20.28 -9.42 21.59
C GLN A 219 -19.52 -9.57 20.27
N LEU A 220 -19.29 -10.81 19.81
CA LEU A 220 -18.62 -11.08 18.54
C LEU A 220 -19.37 -10.48 17.34
N SER A 221 -20.71 -10.49 17.40
CA SER A 221 -21.55 -9.88 16.35
C SER A 221 -21.44 -8.35 16.30
N SER A 222 -21.04 -7.73 17.41
CA SER A 222 -20.87 -6.27 17.53
C SER A 222 -19.44 -5.79 17.27
N PHE A 223 -18.49 -6.71 17.06
CA PHE A 223 -17.09 -6.37 16.86
C PHE A 223 -16.84 -5.64 15.53
N ASP A 224 -15.95 -4.66 15.58
CA ASP A 224 -15.38 -4.05 14.38
C ASP A 224 -14.39 -4.99 13.67
N ARG A 225 -13.90 -4.58 12.48
CA ARG A 225 -13.00 -5.42 11.67
C ARG A 225 -11.66 -5.73 12.35
N GLU A 226 -11.14 -4.83 13.18
CA GLU A 226 -9.88 -5.05 13.87
C GLU A 226 -10.08 -6.04 15.02
N GLN A 227 -11.14 -5.87 15.81
CA GLN A 227 -11.53 -6.75 16.90
C GLN A 227 -11.85 -8.16 16.39
N GLN A 228 -12.59 -8.28 15.28
CA GLN A 228 -12.86 -9.53 14.59
C GLN A 228 -11.55 -10.27 14.24
N ARG A 229 -10.62 -9.56 13.59
CA ARG A 229 -9.30 -10.09 13.21
C ARG A 229 -8.50 -10.57 14.43
N ASN A 230 -8.45 -9.74 15.48
CA ASN A 230 -7.72 -10.05 16.70
C ASN A 230 -8.33 -11.26 17.43
N PHE A 231 -9.65 -11.39 17.44
CA PHE A 231 -10.32 -12.55 18.03
C PHE A 231 -10.01 -13.83 17.25
N VAL A 232 -10.08 -13.82 15.92
CA VAL A 232 -9.76 -15.00 15.11
C VAL A 232 -8.30 -15.38 15.28
N GLN A 233 -7.38 -14.40 15.32
CA GLN A 233 -5.97 -14.63 15.63
C GLN A 233 -5.80 -15.28 17.02
N PHE A 234 -6.52 -14.76 18.01
CA PHE A 234 -6.46 -15.26 19.37
C PHE A 234 -6.92 -16.73 19.48
N VAL A 235 -7.99 -17.12 18.79
CA VAL A 235 -8.57 -18.47 18.92
C VAL A 235 -8.05 -19.49 17.90
N THR A 236 -7.58 -19.05 16.73
CA THR A 236 -7.15 -19.94 15.63
C THR A 236 -5.66 -19.84 15.29
N GLY A 237 -4.97 -18.79 15.75
CA GLY A 237 -3.59 -18.49 15.34
C GLY A 237 -3.46 -17.86 13.95
N SER A 238 -4.57 -17.71 13.21
CA SER A 238 -4.64 -16.98 11.93
C SER A 238 -5.50 -15.73 12.11
N PRO A 239 -5.17 -14.58 11.49
CA PRO A 239 -5.99 -13.38 11.60
C PRO A 239 -7.24 -13.46 10.72
N ARG A 240 -7.45 -14.59 10.03
CA ARG A 240 -8.49 -14.78 9.02
C ARG A 240 -9.17 -16.13 9.18
N LEU A 241 -10.49 -16.11 9.04
CA LEU A 241 -11.31 -17.32 8.95
C LEU A 241 -11.12 -17.97 7.57
N PRO A 242 -11.29 -19.30 7.48
CA PRO A 242 -11.34 -19.99 6.19
C PRO A 242 -12.53 -19.54 5.34
N VAL A 243 -12.48 -19.83 4.03
CA VAL A 243 -13.62 -19.67 3.13
C VAL A 243 -14.77 -20.52 3.66
N GLY A 244 -15.92 -19.89 3.93
CA GLY A 244 -17.05 -20.50 4.65
C GLY A 244 -17.22 -20.03 6.10
N GLY A 245 -16.29 -19.23 6.63
CA GLY A 245 -16.43 -18.61 7.96
C GLY A 245 -16.19 -19.58 9.12
N PHE A 246 -16.85 -19.34 10.26
CA PHE A 246 -16.66 -20.16 11.46
C PHE A 246 -17.05 -21.63 11.29
N SER A 247 -18.01 -21.94 10.42
CA SER A 247 -18.46 -23.32 10.16
C SER A 247 -17.44 -24.15 9.39
N ALA A 248 -16.50 -23.51 8.70
CA ALA A 248 -15.42 -24.18 7.97
C ALA A 248 -14.16 -24.42 8.83
N LEU A 249 -14.18 -24.05 10.12
CA LEU A 249 -13.08 -24.36 11.04
C LEU A 249 -13.00 -25.88 11.29
N SER A 250 -11.81 -26.44 11.10
CA SER A 250 -11.52 -27.84 11.37
C SER A 250 -10.28 -27.94 12.27
N PRO A 251 -10.44 -28.25 13.57
CA PRO A 251 -11.68 -28.60 14.27
C PRO A 251 -12.62 -27.38 14.50
N PRO A 252 -13.93 -27.58 14.79
CA PRO A 252 -14.87 -26.50 15.11
C PRO A 252 -14.46 -25.70 16.35
N LEU A 253 -14.84 -24.43 16.41
CA LEU A 253 -14.55 -23.56 17.55
C LEU A 253 -15.25 -24.08 18.82
N THR A 254 -14.47 -24.60 19.76
CA THR A 254 -14.99 -25.14 21.03
C THR A 254 -14.85 -24.09 22.13
N VAL A 255 -15.92 -23.81 22.87
CA VAL A 255 -15.93 -22.85 23.99
C VAL A 255 -16.20 -23.57 25.29
N ALA A 256 -15.18 -23.66 26.13
CA ALA A 256 -15.22 -24.41 27.37
C ALA A 256 -15.17 -23.50 28.59
N ARG A 257 -15.91 -23.89 29.63
CA ARG A 257 -15.90 -23.19 30.92
C ARG A 257 -14.59 -23.43 31.67
N LYS A 258 -13.99 -22.37 32.21
CA LYS A 258 -12.90 -22.50 33.20
C LYS A 258 -13.46 -22.82 34.59
N SER A 259 -12.67 -23.53 35.39
CA SER A 259 -13.06 -23.96 36.74
C SER A 259 -13.15 -22.81 37.74
N SER A 260 -12.26 -21.82 37.64
CA SER A 260 -12.28 -20.61 38.45
C SER A 260 -13.40 -19.67 37.99
N ALA A 261 -14.14 -19.11 38.95
CA ALA A 261 -15.15 -18.08 38.72
C ALA A 261 -14.65 -16.67 39.06
N ASP A 262 -13.33 -16.47 39.03
CA ASP A 262 -12.71 -15.17 39.27
C ASP A 262 -12.84 -14.26 38.05
N ASP A 263 -13.52 -13.14 38.23
CA ASP A 263 -13.71 -12.09 37.22
C ASP A 263 -12.40 -11.37 36.83
N SER A 264 -11.31 -11.59 37.59
CA SER A 264 -9.97 -11.09 37.24
C SER A 264 -9.29 -11.90 36.15
N GLU A 265 -9.67 -13.17 35.97
CA GLU A 265 -9.01 -14.08 35.06
C GLU A 265 -9.32 -13.75 33.60
N LEU A 266 -8.31 -13.82 32.73
CA LEU A 266 -8.49 -13.64 31.28
C LEU A 266 -8.92 -14.95 30.60
N PRO A 267 -9.69 -14.88 29.50
CA PRO A 267 -9.87 -16.04 28.66
C PRO A 267 -8.53 -16.50 28.09
N SER A 268 -8.41 -17.79 27.79
CA SER A 268 -7.22 -18.34 27.14
C SER A 268 -7.63 -19.23 25.98
N ALA A 269 -6.78 -19.32 24.95
CA ALA A 269 -7.05 -20.11 23.77
C ALA A 269 -5.96 -21.16 23.54
N MET A 270 -6.35 -22.28 22.96
CA MET A 270 -5.45 -23.30 22.41
C MET A 270 -5.69 -23.33 20.90
N THR A 271 -4.86 -22.60 20.17
CA THR A 271 -5.05 -22.31 18.74
C THR A 271 -5.07 -23.58 17.88
N CYS A 272 -4.22 -24.56 18.19
CA CYS A 272 -4.17 -25.84 17.45
C CYS A 272 -5.50 -26.62 17.47
N LEU A 273 -6.39 -26.34 18.44
CA LEU A 273 -7.66 -27.04 18.61
C LEU A 273 -8.86 -26.11 18.40
N ASN A 274 -8.66 -24.86 17.98
CA ASN A 274 -9.70 -23.83 17.95
C ASN A 274 -10.51 -23.82 19.26
N TYR A 275 -9.81 -23.85 20.40
CA TYR A 275 -10.42 -24.09 21.71
C TYR A 275 -10.27 -22.88 22.62
N LEU A 276 -11.38 -22.26 22.98
CA LEU A 276 -11.47 -21.09 23.85
C LEU A 276 -11.91 -21.50 25.26
N LYS A 277 -11.06 -21.23 26.25
CA LYS A 277 -11.38 -21.37 27.68
C LYS A 277 -11.87 -20.04 28.22
N LEU A 278 -13.16 -19.96 28.54
CA LEU A 278 -13.85 -18.75 28.97
C LEU A 278 -14.28 -18.87 30.46
N PRO A 279 -13.80 -18.00 31.36
CA PRO A 279 -14.30 -17.92 32.73
C PRO A 279 -15.82 -17.69 32.80
N PRO A 280 -16.51 -18.22 33.82
CA PRO A 280 -17.92 -17.96 34.05
C PRO A 280 -18.12 -16.58 34.67
N TYR A 281 -17.87 -15.54 33.87
CA TYR A 281 -17.95 -14.15 34.30
C TYR A 281 -19.33 -13.82 34.89
N SER A 282 -19.34 -12.91 35.85
CA SER A 282 -20.56 -12.47 36.56
C SER A 282 -21.51 -11.63 35.70
N SER A 283 -20.99 -10.86 34.73
CA SER A 283 -21.79 -9.99 33.87
C SER A 283 -21.26 -9.91 32.43
N SER A 284 -22.11 -9.46 31.51
CA SER A 284 -21.75 -9.26 30.10
C SER A 284 -20.67 -8.17 29.94
N GLU A 285 -20.69 -7.14 30.79
CA GLU A 285 -19.72 -6.04 30.77
C GLU A 285 -18.32 -6.52 31.17
N VAL A 286 -18.25 -7.35 32.22
CA VAL A 286 -16.99 -7.96 32.66
C VAL A 286 -16.44 -8.86 31.55
N GLN A 287 -17.27 -9.74 30.99
CA GLN A 287 -16.85 -10.61 29.89
C GLN A 287 -16.33 -9.80 28.70
N SER A 288 -17.04 -8.75 28.30
CA SER A 288 -16.64 -7.89 27.18
C SER A 288 -15.30 -7.23 27.42
N SER A 289 -15.12 -6.60 28.59
CA SER A 289 -13.85 -5.97 28.96
C SER A 289 -12.69 -6.97 28.97
N ARG A 290 -12.89 -8.19 29.49
CA ARG A 290 -11.83 -9.21 29.60
C ARG A 290 -11.48 -9.84 28.27
N VAL A 291 -12.46 -10.13 27.42
CA VAL A 291 -12.22 -10.65 26.06
C VAL A 291 -11.50 -9.61 25.21
N LEU A 292 -11.93 -8.35 25.24
CA LEU A 292 -11.25 -7.27 24.50
C LEU A 292 -9.79 -7.09 24.96
N LEU A 293 -9.54 -7.18 26.27
CA LEU A 293 -8.19 -7.12 26.81
C LEU A 293 -7.33 -8.33 26.40
N ALA A 294 -7.91 -9.53 26.33
CA ALA A 294 -7.18 -10.72 25.92
C ALA A 294 -6.79 -10.69 24.43
N ILE A 295 -7.71 -10.26 23.56
CA ILE A 295 -7.44 -10.19 22.12
C ILE A 295 -6.49 -9.04 21.75
N SER A 296 -6.44 -7.96 22.53
CA SER A 296 -5.51 -6.85 22.28
C SER A 296 -4.05 -7.19 22.63
N HIS A 297 -3.83 -8.00 23.68
CA HIS A 297 -2.51 -8.45 24.10
C HIS A 297 -1.87 -9.52 23.18
N ASN A 298 -2.63 -10.13 22.26
CA ASN A 298 -2.11 -11.15 21.34
C ASN A 298 -1.09 -10.56 20.31
N LYS A 299 -0.94 -9.23 20.23
CA LYS A 299 -0.01 -8.56 19.31
C LYS A 299 1.49 -8.80 19.64
N CYS A 300 1.85 -9.37 20.80
CA CYS A 300 3.26 -9.55 21.22
C CYS A 300 3.99 -10.80 20.69
N PHE A 301 3.37 -11.66 19.86
CA PHE A 301 4.03 -12.91 19.41
C PHE A 301 4.75 -12.83 18.05
N PHE A 302 4.83 -11.66 17.41
CA PHE A 302 5.46 -11.49 16.09
C PHE A 302 6.75 -10.66 16.06
N LEU A 303 7.37 -10.36 17.21
CA LEU A 303 8.70 -9.73 17.27
C LEU A 303 9.57 -10.42 18.33
N SER A 304 10.21 -11.51 17.93
CA SER A 304 11.46 -12.02 18.52
C SER A 304 12.27 -12.71 17.45
#